data_AF-A0A6G0V222-F1
#
_entry.id   AF-A0A6G0V222-F1
#
_cell.length_a   1.000
_cell.length_b   1.000
_cell.length_c   1.000
_cell.angle_alpha   90.00
_cell.angle_beta   90.00
_cell.angle_gamma   90.00
#
_symmetry.space_group_name_H-M   'P 1'
#
loop_
_entity.id
_entity.type
_entity.pdbx_description
1 polymer ?
#
loop_
_entity_poly.entity_id
_entity_poly.type
_entity_poly.pdbx_seq_one_letter_code
_entity_poly.pdbx_strand_id
1 'polypeptide(L)'
;MRECICDTEEENYCYLCCGNENNKCLPAHQHEILRPNGERWERESCARCRMSGTEMEGLACDDKDPQRLCLQGKCSKSVCHNKPQGAFCDRKLEKICVEDMCENPCARIAPHLLVCDCSMIDPDTGFASEDRCQLCCYDFNAKPASRRCQNAYRKYHIATSQNRPIWRVGLDCAGGKTCNRYGICTNHAATVILPVFLLIFILAI
;
A
#
# COMPACT_ATOMS: atom_id res chain seq x y z
N MET A 1 -36.73 7.35 -6.13
CA MET A 1 -35.36 6.83 -5.96
C MET A 1 -35.40 5.31 -5.99
N ARG A 2 -34.38 4.68 -6.58
CA ARG A 2 -34.21 3.22 -6.62
C ARG A 2 -32.76 2.89 -6.29
N GLU A 3 -32.53 1.69 -5.79
CA GLU A 3 -31.18 1.16 -5.57
C GLU A 3 -30.42 1.09 -6.89
N CYS A 4 -29.13 1.42 -6.85
CA CYS A 4 -28.24 1.44 -8.01
C CYS A 4 -26.79 1.21 -7.55
N ILE A 5 -25.86 1.16 -8.51
CA ILE A 5 -24.43 0.98 -8.27
C ILE A 5 -23.74 2.36 -8.38
N CYS A 6 -23.09 2.80 -7.31
CA CYS A 6 -22.30 4.04 -7.27
C CYS A 6 -21.06 3.94 -8.18
N ASP A 7 -20.43 5.08 -8.45
CA ASP A 7 -19.25 5.13 -9.33
C ASP A 7 -18.02 4.45 -8.74
N THR A 8 -17.84 4.53 -7.42
CA THR A 8 -16.65 3.99 -6.76
C THR A 8 -16.92 2.66 -6.07
N GLU A 9 -15.91 1.79 -6.08
CA GLU A 9 -15.98 0.49 -5.40
C GLU A 9 -16.21 0.68 -3.89
N GLU A 10 -15.55 1.67 -3.29
CA GLU A 10 -15.67 1.98 -1.87
C GLU A 10 -17.08 2.41 -1.48
N GLU A 11 -17.74 3.22 -2.32
CA GLU A 11 -19.12 3.63 -2.05
C GLU A 11 -20.08 2.46 -2.14
N ASN A 12 -19.94 1.62 -3.16
CA ASN A 12 -20.74 0.41 -3.32
C ASN A 12 -20.53 -0.59 -2.18
N TYR A 13 -19.30 -0.68 -1.68
CA TYR A 13 -18.99 -1.51 -0.53
C TYR A 13 -19.60 -0.92 0.75
N CYS A 14 -19.42 0.38 1.01
CA CYS A 14 -19.77 0.97 2.29
C CYS A 14 -21.23 1.38 2.45
N TYR A 15 -21.92 1.76 1.38
CA TYR A 15 -23.21 2.42 1.45
C TYR A 15 -24.26 1.75 0.57
N LEU A 16 -25.53 1.86 0.98
CA LEU A 16 -26.64 1.73 0.04
C LEU A 16 -26.60 2.91 -0.93
N CYS A 17 -26.56 2.64 -2.23
CA CYS A 17 -26.54 3.63 -3.29
C CYS A 17 -27.92 3.76 -3.92
N CYS A 18 -28.39 5.00 -4.12
CA CYS A 18 -29.71 5.30 -4.68
C CYS A 18 -29.63 6.37 -5.77
N GLY A 19 -30.49 6.24 -6.79
CA GLY A 19 -30.56 7.15 -7.95
C GLY A 19 -31.89 7.06 -8.69
N ASN A 20 -32.08 7.91 -9.70
CA ASN A 20 -33.16 7.83 -10.69
C ASN A 20 -32.78 8.61 -11.96
N GLU A 21 -33.73 8.83 -12.88
CA GLU A 21 -33.49 9.57 -14.13
C GLU A 21 -33.04 11.02 -13.93
N ASN A 22 -33.42 11.65 -12.81
CA ASN A 22 -33.13 13.05 -12.52
C ASN A 22 -31.95 13.24 -11.55
N ASN A 23 -31.60 12.21 -10.78
CA ASN A 23 -30.59 12.23 -9.73
C ASN A 23 -29.56 11.13 -9.96
N LYS A 24 -28.28 11.54 -10.00
CA LYS A 24 -27.15 10.61 -10.11
C LYS A 24 -27.20 9.54 -9.01
N CYS A 25 -26.75 8.33 -9.35
CA CYS A 25 -26.53 7.28 -8.38
C CYS A 25 -25.44 7.68 -7.39
N LEU A 26 -25.82 7.87 -6.12
CA LEU A 26 -24.95 8.30 -5.03
C LEU A 26 -25.34 7.58 -3.74
N PRO A 27 -24.47 7.59 -2.71
CA PRO A 27 -24.83 7.05 -1.40
C PRO A 27 -26.14 7.66 -0.88
N ALA A 28 -27.05 6.83 -0.37
CA ALA A 28 -28.41 7.19 0.00
C ALA A 28 -28.48 8.42 0.92
N HIS A 29 -27.52 8.57 1.84
CA HIS A 29 -27.44 9.70 2.76
C HIS A 29 -27.16 11.05 2.08
N GLN A 30 -26.60 11.07 0.85
CA GLN A 30 -26.44 12.30 0.07
C GLN A 30 -27.77 12.80 -0.51
N HIS A 31 -28.76 11.91 -0.58
CA HIS A 31 -30.15 12.23 -0.94
C HIS A 31 -31.05 12.36 0.30
N GLU A 32 -30.46 12.51 1.49
CA GLU A 32 -31.16 12.56 2.79
C GLU A 32 -31.99 11.30 3.11
N ILE A 33 -31.70 10.18 2.42
CA ILE A 33 -32.33 8.89 2.70
C ILE A 33 -31.53 8.21 3.82
N LEU A 34 -32.07 8.30 5.02
CA LEU A 34 -31.52 7.71 6.25
C LEU A 34 -32.37 6.52 6.72
N ARG A 35 -31.85 5.76 7.68
CA ARG A 35 -32.62 4.75 8.42
C ARG A 35 -33.66 5.45 9.32
N PRO A 36 -34.70 4.76 9.81
CA PRO A 36 -35.70 5.35 10.71
C PRO A 36 -35.12 5.97 11.99
N ASN A 37 -33.97 5.50 12.45
CA ASN A 37 -33.23 6.02 13.60
C ASN A 37 -32.31 7.21 13.27
N GLY A 38 -32.30 7.71 12.03
CA GLY A 38 -31.45 8.81 11.58
C GLY A 38 -30.03 8.39 11.17
N GLU A 39 -29.68 7.11 11.24
CA GLU A 39 -28.37 6.63 10.83
C GLU A 39 -28.26 6.46 9.31
N ARG A 40 -27.03 6.46 8.81
CA ARG A 40 -26.74 6.18 7.39
C ARG A 40 -27.03 4.71 7.09
N TRP A 41 -27.44 4.43 5.86
CA TRP A 41 -27.39 3.08 5.30
C TRP A 41 -25.93 2.70 4.98
N GLU A 42 -25.14 2.55 6.03
CA GLU A 42 -23.69 2.30 6.01
C GLU A 42 -23.40 0.93 6.65
N ARG A 43 -22.40 0.20 6.15
CA ARG A 43 -21.89 -1.01 6.80
C ARG A 43 -21.16 -0.66 8.09
N GLU A 44 -21.25 -1.52 9.09
CA GLU A 44 -20.62 -1.29 10.40
C GLU A 44 -19.09 -1.11 10.28
N SER A 45 -18.43 -1.91 9.44
CA SER A 45 -17.00 -1.80 9.10
C SER A 45 -16.61 -0.39 8.65
N CYS A 46 -17.39 0.18 7.73
CA CYS A 46 -17.16 1.53 7.22
C CYS A 46 -17.53 2.61 8.23
N ALA A 47 -18.61 2.41 9.00
CA ALA A 47 -19.01 3.30 10.07
C ALA A 47 -17.93 3.43 11.15
N ARG A 48 -17.32 2.31 11.55
CA ARG A 48 -16.19 2.26 12.50
C ARG A 48 -14.98 3.02 11.97
N CYS A 49 -14.62 2.77 10.71
CA CYS A 49 -13.53 3.50 10.05
C CYS A 49 -13.81 5.01 9.95
N ARG A 50 -15.05 5.41 9.62
CA ARG A 50 -15.43 6.83 9.52
C ARG A 50 -15.42 7.53 10.87
N MET A 51 -15.89 6.87 11.93
CA MET A 51 -15.97 7.45 13.28
C MET A 51 -14.62 7.47 14.00
N SER A 52 -13.79 6.43 13.84
CA SER A 52 -12.51 6.27 14.52
C SER A 52 -11.31 6.36 13.55
N GLY A 53 -11.44 7.14 12.47
CA GLY A 53 -10.52 7.10 11.33
C GLY A 53 -9.05 7.28 11.68
N THR A 54 -8.72 8.12 12.67
CA THR A 54 -7.34 8.30 13.13
C THR A 54 -6.77 7.08 13.84
N GLU A 55 -7.58 6.38 14.64
CA GLU A 55 -7.18 5.18 15.38
C GLU A 55 -7.11 3.95 14.46
N MET A 56 -8.04 3.90 13.50
CA MET A 56 -8.19 2.81 12.54
C MET A 56 -7.30 2.96 11.32
N GLU A 57 -6.60 4.09 11.13
CA GLU A 57 -5.77 4.36 9.95
C GLU A 57 -4.75 3.24 9.69
N GLY A 58 -4.82 2.62 8.51
CA GLY A 58 -3.97 1.50 8.09
C GLY A 58 -4.37 0.13 8.70
N LEU A 59 -5.36 0.10 9.58
CA LEU A 59 -5.93 -1.13 10.13
C LEU A 59 -7.01 -1.69 9.21
N ALA A 60 -7.25 -3.00 9.32
CA ALA A 60 -8.33 -3.65 8.60
C ALA A 60 -9.67 -3.06 9.07
N CYS A 61 -10.50 -2.66 8.12
CA CYS A 61 -11.85 -2.17 8.40
C CYS A 61 -12.92 -3.25 8.22
N ASP A 62 -12.64 -4.31 7.43
CA ASP A 62 -13.54 -5.44 7.23
C ASP A 62 -12.96 -6.72 7.83
N ASP A 63 -13.69 -7.35 8.76
CA ASP A 63 -13.30 -8.61 9.38
C ASP A 63 -13.32 -9.78 8.37
N LYS A 64 -14.08 -9.66 7.27
CA LYS A 64 -14.15 -10.67 6.21
C LYS A 64 -13.10 -10.47 5.12
N ASP A 65 -12.59 -9.27 4.97
CA ASP A 65 -11.58 -8.91 3.97
C ASP A 65 -10.48 -8.06 4.65
N PRO A 66 -9.45 -8.69 5.24
CA PRO A 66 -8.40 -8.00 5.97
C PRO A 66 -7.54 -7.11 5.07
N GLN A 67 -7.71 -7.20 3.74
CA GLN A 67 -7.03 -6.36 2.77
C GLN A 67 -7.68 -4.99 2.59
N ARG A 68 -8.92 -4.83 3.07
CA ARG A 68 -9.57 -3.52 3.14
C ARG A 68 -9.08 -2.77 4.36
N LEU A 69 -8.46 -1.64 4.10
CA LEU A 69 -7.90 -0.81 5.16
C LEU A 69 -8.71 0.46 5.33
N CYS A 70 -8.79 0.91 6.58
CA CYS A 70 -9.30 2.23 6.88
C CYS A 70 -8.22 3.26 6.54
N LEU A 71 -8.53 4.16 5.62
CA LEU A 71 -7.61 5.17 5.12
C LEU A 71 -8.36 6.48 4.96
N GLN A 72 -7.90 7.51 5.66
CA GLN A 72 -8.54 8.82 5.65
C GLN A 72 -10.05 8.73 6.00
N GLY A 73 -10.40 7.82 6.90
CA GLY A 73 -11.79 7.58 7.31
C GLY A 73 -12.66 6.85 6.27
N LYS A 74 -12.07 6.27 5.22
CA LYS A 74 -12.74 5.43 4.22
C LYS A 74 -12.23 4.00 4.25
N CYS A 75 -13.13 3.03 4.14
CA CYS A 75 -12.76 1.63 4.04
C CYS A 75 -12.51 1.28 2.56
N SER A 76 -11.25 1.34 2.15
CA SER A 76 -10.86 1.19 0.74
C SER A 76 -10.23 -0.17 0.48
N LYS A 77 -10.49 -0.72 -0.71
CA LYS A 77 -9.77 -1.89 -1.22
C LYS A 77 -8.35 -1.46 -1.62
N SER A 78 -7.37 -2.30 -1.27
CA SER A 78 -5.94 -2.25 -1.65
C SER A 78 -5.43 -0.93 -2.26
N VAL A 79 -4.72 -0.14 -1.45
CA VAL A 79 -3.88 1.00 -1.90
C VAL A 79 -2.79 0.57 -2.88
N CYS A 80 -2.52 -0.73 -2.96
CA CYS A 80 -1.35 -1.26 -3.63
C CYS A 80 -1.43 -1.24 -5.15
N HIS A 81 -2.63 -1.10 -5.72
CA HIS A 81 -2.80 -0.97 -7.18
C HIS A 81 -2.00 0.18 -7.80
N ASN A 82 -1.82 1.28 -7.06
CA ASN A 82 -1.09 2.47 -7.53
C ASN A 82 0.27 2.65 -6.84
N LYS A 83 0.71 1.69 -6.02
CA LYS A 83 1.98 1.76 -5.29
C LYS A 83 2.94 0.69 -5.81
N PRO A 84 4.24 0.99 -5.85
CA PRO A 84 5.21 -0.01 -6.25
C PRO A 84 5.34 -1.11 -5.19
N GLN A 85 5.77 -2.30 -5.61
CA GLN A 85 6.02 -3.42 -4.71
C GLN A 85 7.01 -3.03 -3.62
N GLY A 86 6.72 -3.47 -2.39
CA GLY A 86 7.52 -3.18 -1.21
C GLY A 86 7.35 -1.77 -0.66
N ALA A 87 6.52 -0.91 -1.25
CA ALA A 87 6.20 0.39 -0.66
C ALA A 87 5.28 0.24 0.55
N PHE A 88 5.45 1.11 1.55
CA PHE A 88 4.52 1.19 2.66
C PHE A 88 3.13 1.63 2.20
N CYS A 89 2.12 0.92 2.71
CA CYS A 89 0.71 1.12 2.37
C CYS A 89 -0.14 1.55 3.56
N ASP A 90 0.43 1.56 4.76
CA ASP A 90 -0.15 2.11 5.97
C ASP A 90 0.69 3.31 6.49
N ARG A 91 0.08 4.14 7.35
CA ARG A 91 0.79 5.29 7.94
C ARG A 91 1.76 4.92 9.06
N LYS A 92 1.57 3.76 9.70
CA LYS A 92 2.43 3.29 10.80
C LYS A 92 3.72 2.64 10.30
N LEU A 93 3.86 2.47 8.97
CA LEU A 93 5.01 1.84 8.32
C LEU A 93 5.21 0.39 8.78
N GLU A 94 4.11 -0.33 9.03
CA GLU A 94 4.12 -1.73 9.46
C GLU A 94 3.79 -2.69 8.31
N LYS A 95 3.10 -2.20 7.27
CA LYS A 95 2.60 -2.98 6.14
C LYS A 95 3.12 -2.45 4.81
N ILE A 96 3.41 -3.35 3.90
CA ILE A 96 3.89 -3.04 2.56
C ILE A 96 3.01 -3.67 1.49
N CYS A 97 3.14 -3.15 0.28
CA CYS A 97 2.49 -3.71 -0.90
C CYS A 97 3.22 -4.94 -1.42
N VAL A 98 2.54 -6.08 -1.43
CA VAL A 98 3.03 -7.35 -1.97
C VAL A 98 1.94 -7.92 -2.85
N GLU A 99 2.19 -8.06 -4.15
CA GLU A 99 1.23 -8.66 -5.10
C GLU A 99 -0.19 -8.05 -4.99
N ASP A 100 -0.27 -6.72 -5.00
CA ASP A 100 -1.50 -5.93 -4.81
C ASP A 100 -2.21 -6.10 -3.45
N MET A 101 -1.52 -6.64 -2.44
CA MET A 101 -2.04 -6.77 -1.08
C MET A 101 -1.25 -5.88 -0.12
N CYS A 102 -1.97 -5.18 0.77
CA CYS A 102 -1.33 -4.40 1.84
C CYS A 102 -1.24 -5.25 3.11
N GLU A 103 -0.06 -5.78 3.40
CA GLU A 103 0.16 -6.72 4.49
C GLU A 103 1.53 -6.53 5.17
N ASN A 104 1.73 -7.18 6.32
CA ASN A 104 3.04 -7.32 6.96
C ASN A 104 3.56 -8.75 6.72
N PRO A 105 4.46 -8.98 5.74
CA PRO A 105 4.97 -10.32 5.45
C PRO A 105 5.79 -10.92 6.60
N CYS A 106 6.45 -10.08 7.40
CA CYS A 106 7.25 -10.51 8.54
C CYS A 106 6.37 -11.12 9.64
N ALA A 107 5.20 -10.52 9.88
CA ALA A 107 4.23 -10.99 10.86
C ALA A 107 3.65 -12.39 10.53
N ARG A 108 3.74 -12.85 9.27
CA ARG A 108 3.36 -14.21 8.87
C ARG A 108 4.24 -15.28 9.51
N ILE A 109 5.49 -14.94 9.80
CA ILE A 109 6.46 -15.85 10.43
C ILE A 109 6.32 -15.81 11.95
N ALA A 110 6.28 -14.61 12.52
CA ALA A 110 5.96 -14.42 13.92
C ALA A 110 5.42 -13.01 14.17
N PRO A 111 4.46 -12.81 15.08
CA PRO A 111 3.74 -11.55 15.25
C PRO A 111 4.61 -10.38 15.73
N HIS A 112 5.77 -10.67 16.34
CA HIS A 112 6.73 -9.68 16.81
C HIS A 112 7.78 -9.27 15.75
N LEU A 113 7.75 -9.90 14.57
CA LEU A 113 8.60 -9.53 13.45
C LEU A 113 7.97 -8.40 12.66
N LEU A 114 8.73 -7.32 12.50
CA LEU A 114 8.29 -6.11 11.84
C LEU A 114 9.12 -5.85 10.57
N VAL A 115 8.47 -5.22 9.60
CA VAL A 115 9.11 -4.78 8.35
C VAL A 115 10.17 -3.73 8.66
N CYS A 116 11.33 -3.84 8.01
CA CYS A 116 12.31 -2.77 7.97
C CYS A 116 13.12 -2.78 6.68
N ASP A 117 14.02 -1.81 6.55
CA ASP A 117 14.93 -1.71 5.43
C ASP A 117 16.26 -2.38 5.77
N CYS A 118 16.77 -3.20 4.85
CA CYS A 118 18.11 -3.75 4.98
C CYS A 118 19.15 -2.61 5.00
N SER A 119 20.28 -2.79 5.67
CA SER A 119 21.29 -1.74 5.78
C SER A 119 21.79 -1.31 4.40
N MET A 120 22.06 -0.01 4.22
CA MET A 120 22.59 0.50 2.96
C MET A 120 24.03 0.04 2.72
N ILE A 121 24.81 -0.01 3.80
CA ILE A 121 26.16 -0.54 3.86
C ILE A 121 26.13 -1.77 4.76
N ASP A 122 26.75 -2.85 4.31
CA ASP A 122 26.90 -4.06 5.10
C ASP A 122 27.85 -3.76 6.29
N PRO A 123 27.41 -3.98 7.54
CA PRO A 123 28.21 -3.63 8.71
C PRO A 123 29.45 -4.51 8.88
N ASP A 124 29.46 -5.71 8.31
CA ASP A 124 30.54 -6.68 8.45
C ASP A 124 31.61 -6.47 7.36
N THR A 125 31.20 -6.05 6.16
CA THR A 125 32.13 -5.86 5.03
C THR A 125 32.45 -4.40 4.70
N GLY A 126 31.60 -3.45 5.10
CA GLY A 126 31.75 -2.03 4.78
C GLY A 126 31.39 -1.65 3.33
N PHE A 127 30.90 -2.60 2.52
CA PHE A 127 30.49 -2.36 1.14
C PHE A 127 28.97 -2.15 1.00
N ALA A 128 28.53 -1.69 -0.17
CA ALA A 128 27.11 -1.59 -0.48
C ALA A 128 26.42 -2.94 -0.32
N SER A 129 25.32 -2.97 0.44
CA SER A 129 24.61 -4.21 0.73
C SER A 129 23.89 -4.75 -0.51
N GLU A 130 24.14 -6.02 -0.84
CA GLU A 130 23.39 -6.75 -1.87
C GLU A 130 21.92 -6.99 -1.49
N ASP A 131 21.63 -6.95 -0.19
CA ASP A 131 20.31 -7.17 0.36
C ASP A 131 19.48 -5.88 0.42
N ARG A 132 20.08 -4.71 0.13
CA ARG A 132 19.42 -3.40 0.31
C ARG A 132 18.05 -3.34 -0.36
N CYS A 133 17.93 -3.85 -1.58
CA CYS A 133 16.67 -3.80 -2.33
C CYS A 133 15.66 -4.89 -1.99
N GLN A 134 15.97 -5.76 -1.03
CA GLN A 134 15.09 -6.84 -0.59
C GLN A 134 14.35 -6.42 0.69
N LEU A 135 13.23 -7.08 0.96
CA LEU A 135 12.55 -6.97 2.25
C LEU A 135 13.48 -7.47 3.37
N CYS A 136 13.57 -6.70 4.44
CA CYS A 136 14.15 -7.14 5.70
C CYS A 136 13.07 -7.17 6.80
N CYS A 137 13.29 -8.04 7.77
CA CYS A 137 12.52 -8.11 9.00
C CYS A 137 13.43 -7.91 10.20
N TYR A 138 12.91 -7.33 11.29
CA TYR A 138 13.58 -7.32 12.57
C TYR A 138 12.64 -7.83 13.67
N ASP A 139 13.24 -8.36 14.73
CA ASP A 139 12.53 -8.79 15.92
C ASP A 139 12.37 -7.63 16.91
N PHE A 140 11.12 -7.22 17.17
CA PHE A 140 10.83 -6.16 18.13
C PHE A 140 11.14 -6.56 19.57
N ASN A 141 11.12 -7.85 19.91
CA ASN A 141 11.49 -8.33 21.24
C ASN A 141 13.00 -8.32 21.48
N ALA A 142 13.81 -8.24 20.42
CA ALA A 142 15.25 -8.09 20.55
C ALA A 142 15.60 -6.75 21.23
N LYS A 143 16.62 -6.78 22.11
CA LYS A 143 17.14 -5.60 22.78
C LYS A 143 17.51 -4.53 21.73
N PRO A 144 17.21 -3.23 21.96
CA PRO A 144 17.49 -2.18 20.97
C PRO A 144 18.93 -2.18 20.45
N ALA A 145 19.91 -2.47 21.30
CA ALA A 145 21.32 -2.52 20.93
C ALA A 145 21.69 -3.67 19.96
N SER A 146 20.91 -4.75 19.92
CA SER A 146 21.13 -5.92 19.07
C SER A 146 20.07 -6.07 17.97
N ARG A 147 19.10 -5.16 17.91
CA ARG A 147 18.02 -5.18 16.93
C ARG A 147 18.60 -4.82 15.57
N ARG A 148 18.76 -5.84 14.73
CA ARG A 148 19.27 -5.71 13.36
C ARG A 148 18.23 -6.21 12.37
N CYS A 149 18.06 -5.47 11.29
CA CYS A 149 17.29 -5.89 10.13
C CYS A 149 18.01 -7.04 9.43
N GLN A 150 17.27 -8.11 9.13
CA GLN A 150 17.78 -9.32 8.50
C GLN A 150 16.97 -9.63 7.26
N ASN A 151 17.65 -10.09 6.21
CA ASN A 151 17.05 -10.37 4.92
C ASN A 151 15.90 -11.38 5.08
N ALA A 152 14.69 -10.97 4.65
CA ALA A 152 13.46 -11.73 4.82
C ALA A 152 13.45 -13.03 4.00
N TYR A 153 14.04 -13.01 2.80
CA TYR A 153 14.10 -14.15 1.91
C TYR A 153 15.14 -15.19 2.37
N ARG A 154 16.36 -14.74 2.72
CA ARG A 154 17.46 -15.62 3.13
C ARG A 154 17.24 -16.22 4.52
N LYS A 155 16.81 -15.41 5.50
CA LYS A 155 16.67 -15.85 6.90
C LYS A 155 15.32 -16.48 7.19
N TYR A 156 14.24 -15.88 6.70
CA TYR A 156 12.87 -16.26 7.07
C TYR A 156 12.11 -16.95 5.94
N HIS A 157 12.73 -17.13 4.77
CA HIS A 157 12.11 -17.74 3.59
C HIS A 157 10.82 -17.05 3.14
N ILE A 158 10.70 -15.74 3.40
CA ILE A 158 9.57 -14.93 2.94
C ILE A 158 9.79 -14.59 1.46
N ALA A 159 8.89 -15.09 0.62
CA ALA A 159 8.94 -14.91 -0.82
C ALA A 159 7.57 -14.50 -1.39
N THR A 160 7.59 -14.02 -2.62
CA THR A 160 6.39 -13.86 -3.45
C THR A 160 5.84 -15.22 -3.90
N SER A 161 4.66 -15.24 -4.53
CA SER A 161 4.06 -16.46 -5.11
C SER A 161 4.98 -17.15 -6.12
N GLN A 162 5.86 -16.39 -6.78
CA GLN A 162 6.86 -16.87 -7.75
C GLN A 162 8.18 -17.32 -7.09
N ASN A 163 8.21 -17.46 -5.78
CA ASN A 163 9.40 -17.80 -4.99
C ASN A 163 10.58 -16.83 -5.22
N ARG A 164 10.28 -15.54 -5.32
CA ARG A 164 11.29 -14.46 -5.44
C ARG A 164 11.32 -13.65 -4.14
N PRO A 165 12.46 -13.03 -3.79
CA PRO A 165 12.48 -12.05 -2.73
C PRO A 165 11.51 -10.90 -3.05
N ILE A 166 10.90 -10.35 -2.00
CA ILE A 166 10.05 -9.17 -2.13
C ILE A 166 10.95 -7.95 -2.32
N TRP A 167 10.85 -7.30 -3.48
CA TRP A 167 11.66 -6.13 -3.80
C TRP A 167 11.09 -4.85 -3.19
N ARG A 168 11.95 -4.01 -2.61
CA ARG A 168 11.63 -2.67 -2.06
C ARG A 168 11.88 -1.60 -3.12
N VAL A 169 10.99 -1.51 -4.10
CA VAL A 169 11.16 -0.61 -5.26
C VAL A 169 11.09 0.85 -4.81
N GLY A 170 12.03 1.67 -5.29
CA GLY A 170 12.17 3.08 -4.92
C GLY A 170 12.95 3.33 -3.63
N LEU A 171 13.39 2.28 -2.92
CA LEU A 171 14.21 2.43 -1.72
C LEU A 171 15.60 2.98 -2.07
N ASP A 172 16.09 3.93 -1.27
CA ASP A 172 17.41 4.55 -1.46
C ASP A 172 18.54 3.52 -1.29
N CYS A 173 19.56 3.61 -2.12
CA CYS A 173 20.76 2.78 -2.10
C CYS A 173 22.02 3.62 -1.89
N ALA A 174 23.14 2.94 -1.63
CA ALA A 174 24.45 3.57 -1.57
C ALA A 174 24.76 4.34 -2.86
N GLY A 175 25.35 5.53 -2.72
CA GLY A 175 25.74 6.39 -3.84
C GLY A 175 24.59 7.14 -4.51
N GLY A 176 23.50 7.44 -3.80
CA GLY A 176 22.37 8.25 -4.32
C GLY A 176 21.51 7.52 -5.35
N LYS A 177 21.56 6.19 -5.36
CA LYS A 177 20.80 5.31 -6.25
C LYS A 177 19.46 4.93 -5.64
N THR A 178 18.55 4.35 -6.42
CA THR A 178 17.31 3.76 -5.93
C THR A 178 17.11 2.35 -6.49
N CYS A 179 16.40 1.51 -5.73
CA CYS A 179 16.06 0.15 -6.11
C CYS A 179 15.01 0.11 -7.23
N ASN A 180 15.29 -0.63 -8.30
CA ASN A 180 14.32 -0.87 -9.36
C ASN A 180 13.50 -2.15 -9.14
N ARG A 181 12.58 -2.47 -10.07
CA ARG A 181 11.70 -3.65 -10.02
C ARG A 181 12.41 -5.02 -10.05
N TYR A 182 13.71 -5.04 -10.29
CA TYR A 182 14.54 -6.24 -10.35
C TYR A 182 15.47 -6.38 -9.14
N GLY A 183 15.34 -5.50 -8.14
CA GLY A 183 16.19 -5.53 -6.95
C GLY A 183 17.58 -4.94 -7.17
N ILE A 184 17.77 -4.11 -8.21
CA ILE A 184 19.08 -3.54 -8.54
C ILE A 184 19.10 -2.05 -8.19
N CYS A 185 20.15 -1.60 -7.51
CA CYS A 185 20.42 -0.19 -7.24
C CYS A 185 20.88 0.53 -8.51
N THR A 186 20.08 1.47 -9.01
CA THR A 186 20.36 2.24 -10.24
C THR A 186 20.20 3.74 -10.01
N ASN A 187 20.93 4.58 -10.76
CA ASN A 187 20.74 6.03 -10.70
C ASN A 187 19.35 6.37 -11.26
N HIS A 188 18.60 7.22 -10.57
CA HIS A 188 17.34 7.72 -11.10
C HIS A 188 17.61 8.83 -12.12
N ALA A 189 17.66 8.48 -13.41
CA ALA A 189 17.50 9.41 -14.54
C ALA A 189 17.24 8.63 -15.85
N ALA A 190 15.99 8.59 -16.32
CA ALA A 190 15.60 8.69 -17.76
C ALA A 190 14.15 8.22 -18.05
N THR A 191 13.15 8.90 -17.51
CA THR A 191 11.79 9.01 -18.09
C THR A 191 11.24 10.29 -17.48
N VAL A 192 11.34 11.47 -18.09
CA VAL A 192 10.64 11.92 -19.29
C VAL A 192 11.48 13.01 -19.97
N ILE A 193 12.12 12.72 -21.11
CA ILE A 193 12.37 13.76 -22.11
C ILE A 193 11.38 13.46 -23.23
N LEU A 194 10.32 14.26 -23.27
CA LEU A 194 9.38 14.37 -24.38
C LEU A 194 10.10 14.28 -25.75
N PRO A 195 9.56 13.59 -26.76
CA PRO A 195 9.99 13.79 -28.13
C PRO A 195 9.35 15.09 -28.65
N VAL A 196 9.67 16.25 -28.05
CA VAL A 196 9.26 17.57 -28.59
C VAL A 196 10.13 17.98 -29.78
N PHE A 197 11.25 17.29 -30.02
CA PHE A 197 12.12 17.58 -31.18
C PHE A 197 11.66 16.99 -32.52
N LEU A 198 10.58 16.19 -32.56
CA LEU A 198 10.07 15.60 -33.81
C LEU A 198 8.92 16.38 -34.47
N LEU A 199 8.51 17.51 -33.89
CA LEU A 199 7.48 18.39 -34.47
C LEU A 199 8.04 19.62 -35.21
N ILE A 200 9.35 19.90 -35.12
CA ILE A 200 9.96 21.04 -35.84
C ILE A 200 10.34 20.66 -37.29
N PHE A 201 10.48 19.37 -37.62
CA PHE A 201 10.85 18.93 -38.98
C PHE A 201 9.66 18.65 -39.92
N ILE A 202 8.41 18.66 -39.44
CA ILE A 202 7.22 18.42 -40.29
C ILE A 202 6.55 19.74 -40.73
N LEU A 203 6.96 20.89 -40.17
CA LEU A 203 6.50 22.23 -40.61
C LEU A 203 7.53 22.95 -41.51
N ALA A 204 8.60 22.26 -41.91
CA ALA A 204 9.67 22.81 -42.76
C ALA A 204 9.88 22.01 -44.06
N ILE A 205 8.82 21.39 -44.59
CA ILE A 205 8.74 20.87 -45.97
C ILE A 205 7.41 21.31 -46.56
#